data_AF-A0A528AL12-F1
#
_entry.id   AF-A0A528AL12-F1
#
_cell.length_a   1.000
_cell.length_b   1.000
_cell.length_c   1.000
_cell.angle_alpha   90.00
_cell.angle_beta   90.00
_cell.angle_gamma   90.00
#
_symmetry.space_group_name_H-M   'P 1'
#
loop_
_entity.id
_entity.type
_entity.pdbx_description
1 polymer ?
#
loop_
_entity_poly.entity_id
_entity_poly.type
_entity_poly.pdbx_seq_one_letter_code
_entity_poly.pdbx_strand_id
1 'polypeptide(L)' 'MGLRVSPEALTGEWSLSFADIDFANAKPAGSRLGLAVQLKFFAAYGYFATAAAEAPDEAVSYLAEQLGVSKVDLC' A
#
# COMPACT_ATOMS: atom_id res chain seq x y z
N MET A 1 2.87 11.60 -14.70
CA MET A 1 2.67 10.29 -15.35
C MET A 1 2.70 9.24 -14.24
N GLY A 2 1.55 8.80 -13.74
CA GLY A 2 1.51 7.71 -12.75
C GLY A 2 1.81 6.39 -13.44
N LEU A 3 2.62 5.54 -12.80
CA LEU A 3 2.80 4.15 -13.22
C LEU A 3 1.44 3.46 -13.10
N ARG A 4 0.84 3.05 -14.22
CA ARG A 4 -0.40 2.29 -14.20
C ARG A 4 -0.10 0.85 -13.85
N VAL A 5 -0.67 0.36 -12.75
CA VAL A 5 -0.54 -1.04 -12.34
C VAL A 5 -1.70 -1.84 -12.89
N SER A 6 -1.41 -2.95 -13.56
CA SER A 6 -2.45 -3.86 -14.07
C SER A 6 -3.21 -4.53 -12.92
N PRO A 7 -4.49 -4.91 -13.10
CA PRO A 7 -5.27 -5.60 -12.07
C PRO A 7 -4.60 -6.88 -11.55
N GLU A 8 -3.95 -7.63 -12.44
CA GLU A 8 -3.20 -8.84 -12.08
C GLU A 8 -2.05 -8.56 -11.11
N ALA A 9 -1.30 -7.48 -11.32
CA ALA A 9 -0.24 -7.03 -10.44
C ALA A 9 -0.79 -6.51 -9.11
N LEU A 10 -1.96 -5.85 -9.10
CA LEU A 10 -2.62 -5.46 -7.86
C LEU A 10 -2.96 -6.68 -6.98
N THR A 11 -3.55 -7.71 -7.57
CA THR A 11 -3.85 -8.95 -6.83
C THR A 11 -2.61 -9.76 -6.46
N GLY A 12 -1.59 -9.80 -7.32
CA GLY A 12 -0.41 -10.63 -7.12
C GLY A 12 0.62 -10.03 -6.17
N GLU A 13 0.97 -8.76 -6.39
CA GLU A 13 2.11 -8.11 -5.72
C GLU A 13 1.67 -7.14 -4.61
N TRP A 14 0.49 -6.55 -4.77
CA TRP A 14 -0.01 -5.52 -3.85
C TRP A 14 -1.08 -6.00 -2.87
N SER A 15 -1.57 -7.24 -3.00
CA SER A 15 -2.56 -7.76 -2.06
C SER A 15 -1.96 -8.00 -0.68
N LEU A 16 -2.66 -7.54 0.35
CA LEU A 16 -2.36 -7.85 1.74
C LEU A 16 -2.87 -9.25 2.11
N SER A 17 -2.03 -10.01 2.80
CA SER A 17 -2.47 -11.22 3.50
C SER A 17 -3.21 -10.83 4.79
N PHE A 18 -3.93 -11.77 5.41
CA PHE A 18 -4.55 -11.53 6.72
C PHE A 18 -3.53 -11.10 7.79
N ALA A 19 -2.33 -11.69 7.76
CA ALA A 19 -1.24 -11.32 8.67
C ALA A 19 -0.74 -9.88 8.43
N ASP A 20 -0.67 -9.44 7.16
CA ASP A 20 -0.32 -8.06 6.83
C ASP A 20 -1.37 -7.07 7.34
N ILE A 21 -2.66 -7.42 7.21
CA ILE A 21 -3.79 -6.61 7.69
C ILE A 21 -3.75 -6.49 9.23
N ASP A 22 -3.60 -7.61 9.94
CA ASP A 22 -3.46 -7.60 11.41
C ASP A 22 -2.25 -6.77 11.85
N PHE A 23 -1.12 -6.92 11.16
CA PHE A 23 0.09 -6.14 11.45
C PHE A 23 -0.11 -4.63 11.23
N ALA A 24 -0.74 -4.24 10.13
CA ALA A 24 -1.07 -2.85 9.85
C ALA A 24 -2.06 -2.30 10.89
N ASN A 25 -3.10 -3.07 11.26
CA ASN A 25 -4.11 -2.64 12.23
C ASN A 25 -3.57 -2.47 13.66
N ALA A 26 -2.49 -3.18 14.01
CA ALA A 26 -1.77 -2.99 15.27
C ALA A 26 -1.03 -1.63 15.35
N LYS A 27 -0.94 -0.87 14.26
CA LYS A 27 -0.33 0.47 14.22
C LYS A 27 -1.37 1.58 14.38
N PRO A 28 -0.95 2.79 14.79
CA PRO A 28 -1.83 3.96 14.82
C PRO A 28 -2.53 4.18 13.48
N ALA A 29 -3.80 4.59 13.51
CA ALA A 29 -4.65 4.69 12.33
C ALA A 29 -4.01 5.51 11.19
N GLY A 30 -3.39 6.65 11.52
CA GLY A 30 -2.77 7.55 10.53
C GLY A 30 -1.47 7.03 9.88
N SER A 31 -0.92 5.89 10.33
CA SER A 31 0.30 5.32 9.73
C SER A 31 0.08 3.96 9.06
N ARG A 32 -1.12 3.38 9.15
CA ARG A 32 -1.41 2.04 8.60
C ARG A 32 -1.23 1.98 7.10
N LEU A 33 -1.81 2.94 6.39
CA LEU A 33 -1.77 2.98 4.94
C LEU A 33 -0.35 3.22 4.43
N GLY A 34 0.34 4.22 4.98
CA GLY A 34 1.72 4.52 4.61
C GLY A 34 2.66 3.33 4.85
N LEU A 35 2.50 2.62 5.97
CA LEU A 35 3.28 1.41 6.25
C LEU A 35 2.98 0.28 5.27
N ALA A 36 1.71 -0.01 4.99
CA ALA A 36 1.32 -1.05 4.04
C ALA A 36 1.86 -0.77 2.63
N VAL A 37 1.77 0.49 2.20
CA VAL A 37 2.35 0.95 0.92
C VAL A 37 3.85 0.72 0.90
N GLN A 38 4.59 1.13 1.94
CA GLN A 38 6.04 0.94 2.01
C GLN A 38 6.45 -0.53 1.98
N LEU A 39 5.73 -1.41 2.67
CA LEU A 39 6.04 -2.85 2.70
C LEU A 39 5.79 -3.52 1.35
N LYS A 40 4.67 -3.23 0.69
CA LYS A 40 4.36 -3.80 -0.64
C LYS A 40 5.26 -3.21 -1.71
N PHE A 41 5.57 -1.92 -1.63
CA PHE A 41 6.54 -1.29 -2.49
C PHE A 41 7.93 -1.95 -2.34
N PHE A 42 8.40 -2.15 -1.11
CA PHE A 42 9.66 -2.85 -0.85
C PHE A 42 9.65 -4.29 -1.38
N ALA A 43 8.55 -5.02 -1.21
CA ALA A 43 8.42 -6.38 -1.73
C ALA A 43 8.48 -6.44 -3.26
N ALA A 44 7.90 -5.46 -3.96
CA ALA A 44 7.88 -5.38 -5.41
C ALA A 44 9.21 -4.88 -6.03
N TYR A 45 9.84 -3.88 -5.41
CA TYR A 45 10.99 -3.17 -6.01
C TYR A 45 12.33 -3.39 -5.28
N GLY A 46 12.32 -3.95 -4.07
CA GLY A 46 13.53 -4.23 -3.29
C GLY A 46 14.12 -3.03 -2.54
N TYR A 47 13.43 -1.88 -2.50
CA TYR A 47 13.83 -0.68 -1.76
C TYR A 47 12.61 0.07 -1.22
N PHE A 48 12.79 0.96 -0.25
CA PHE A 48 11.70 1.77 0.32
C PHE A 48 11.47 3.02 -0.51
N ALA A 49 10.20 3.37 -0.75
CA ALA A 49 9.86 4.60 -1.45
C ALA A 49 10.29 5.82 -0.62
N THR A 50 10.95 6.78 -1.25
CA THR A 50 11.42 8.01 -0.62
C THR A 50 10.41 9.15 -0.72
N ALA A 51 9.45 9.05 -1.65
CA ALA A 51 8.33 9.95 -1.81
C ALA A 51 7.02 9.19 -2.08
N ALA A 52 5.90 9.70 -1.56
CA ALA A 52 4.58 9.11 -1.77
C ALA A 52 4.19 9.00 -3.26
N ALA A 53 4.71 9.90 -4.11
CA ALA A 53 4.46 9.90 -5.55
C ALA A 53 5.16 8.75 -6.31
N GLU A 54 6.09 8.03 -5.68
CA GLU A 54 6.71 6.83 -6.28
C GLU A 54 5.76 5.64 -6.25
N ALA A 55 4.89 5.56 -5.24
CA ALA A 55 3.90 4.51 -5.15
C ALA A 55 2.78 4.75 -6.18
N PRO A 56 2.42 3.75 -7.00
CA PRO A 56 1.30 3.86 -7.92
C PRO A 56 -0.01 4.19 -7.22
N ASP A 57 -0.76 5.14 -7.78
CA ASP A 57 -1.99 5.65 -7.18
C ASP A 57 -3.07 4.56 -7.05
N GLU A 58 -3.15 3.68 -8.04
CA GLU A 58 -4.04 2.52 -8.06
C GLU A 58 -3.70 1.53 -6.95
N ALA A 59 -2.41 1.32 -6.67
CA ALA A 59 -1.95 0.42 -5.62
C ALA A 59 -2.25 0.98 -4.22
N VAL A 60 -2.02 2.29 -4.02
CA VAL A 60 -2.38 2.97 -2.77
C VAL A 60 -3.88 2.88 -2.52
N SER A 61 -4.70 3.10 -3.56
CA SER A 61 -6.15 3.02 -3.46
C SER A 61 -6.63 1.61 -3.11
N TYR A 62 -6.06 0.59 -3.78
CA TYR A 62 -6.35 -0.81 -3.51
C TYR A 62 -6.00 -1.22 -2.06
N LEU A 63 -4.85 -0.79 -1.55
CA LEU A 63 -4.45 -1.03 -0.16
C LEU A 63 -5.36 -0.33 0.85
N ALA A 64 -5.81 0.89 0.54
CA ALA A 64 -6.74 1.63 1.38
C ALA A 64 -8.09 0.89 1.51
N GLU A 65 -8.60 0.36 0.40
CA GLU A 65 -9.81 -0.48 0.39
C GLU A 65 -9.65 -1.74 1.23
N GLN A 66 -8.52 -2.45 1.11
CA GLN A 66 -8.25 -3.67 1.88
C GLN A 66 -8.13 -3.40 3.40
N LEU A 67 -7.65 -2.22 3.79
CA LEU A 67 -7.53 -1.81 5.19
C LEU A 67 -8.79 -1.11 5.74
N GLY A 68 -9.75 -0.78 4.88
CA GLY A 68 -10.95 -0.02 5.25
C GLY A 68 -10.64 1.41 5.72
N VAL A 69 -9.57 2.02 5.19
CA VAL A 69 -9.12 3.39 5.52
C VAL A 69 -9.28 4.33 4.33
N SER A 70 -9.24 5.64 4.56
CA SER A 70 -9.28 6.61 3.48
C SER A 70 -7.88 6.83 2.90
N LYS A 71 -7.78 7.05 1.60
CA LYS A 71 -6.53 7.48 0.95
C LYS A 71 -6.01 8.82 1.50
N VAL A 72 -6.89 9.64 2.05
CA VAL A 72 -6.54 10.91 2.70
C VAL A 72 -5.74 10.69 4.00
N ASP A 73 -5.76 9.47 4.54
CA ASP A 73 -4.96 9.07 5.70
C ASP A 73 -3.51 8.71 5.33
N LEU A 74 -3.11 8.88 4.07
CA LEU A 74 -1.71 8.76 3.64
C LEU A 74 -0.92 9.98 4.14
N CYS A 75 -0.39 9.88 5.36
CA CYS A 75 0.49 10.87 5.98
C CYS A 75 1.95 10.70 5.55
#